data_AF-A0A1F4DIJ2-F1
#
_entry.id   AF-A0A1F4DIJ2-F1
#
_cell.length_a   1.000
_cell.length_b   1.000
_cell.length_c   1.000
_cell.angle_alpha   90.00
_cell.angle_beta   90.00
_cell.angle_gamma   90.00
#
_symmetry.space_group_name_H-M   'P 1'
#
loop_
_entity.id
_entity.type
_entity.pdbx_description
1 polymer ?
#
loop_
_entity_poly.entity_id
_entity_poly.type
_entity_poly.pdbx_seq_one_letter_code
_entity_poly.pdbx_strand_id
1 'polypeptide(L)'
;MERLADQYANRAVRSVFIYTREAHPGENYRHHRSMEEKRRNARAFLEHSKVRRQILLDDLEGAAHRSYGLLPNMTWIIGRGGLIHYKSAWTSAADVADALEGVLDFQANRAKNQWALFYSERTAWSTRDQARFHEGLVRAGPQAVADYERMLKGSGTSRNAPSPDIGPRVPGNFYRTEEESGER
;
A
#
# COMPACT_ATOMS: atom_id res chain seq x y z
N MET A 1 7.76 7.43 4.60
CA MET A 1 6.64 7.90 5.43
C MET A 1 7.08 8.69 6.65
N GLU A 2 8.03 8.25 7.49
CA GLU A 2 8.41 9.05 8.68
C GLU A 2 8.87 10.48 8.36
N ARG A 3 9.77 10.67 7.38
CA ARG A 3 10.17 12.01 6.91
C ARG A 3 8.99 12.88 6.49
N LEU A 4 8.01 12.27 5.81
CA LEU A 4 6.79 12.96 5.38
C LEU A 4 5.96 13.35 6.60
N ALA A 5 5.78 12.46 7.56
CA ALA A 5 5.07 12.77 8.79
C ALA A 5 5.68 13.96 9.54
N ASP A 6 7.00 14.01 9.63
CA ASP A 6 7.73 15.11 10.26
C ASP A 6 7.53 16.44 9.49
N GLN A 7 7.61 16.40 8.16
CA GLN A 7 7.41 17.57 7.30
C GLN A 7 6.04 18.23 7.47
N TYR A 8 4.99 17.43 7.71
CA TYR A 8 3.62 17.93 7.84
C TYR A 8 3.15 18.04 9.30
N ALA A 9 4.01 17.78 10.28
CA ALA A 9 3.63 17.73 11.70
C ALA A 9 3.13 19.07 12.27
N ASN A 10 3.55 20.19 11.67
CA ASN A 10 3.12 21.54 12.04
C ASN A 10 1.90 22.04 11.25
N ARG A 11 1.32 21.20 10.39
CA ARG A 11 0.09 21.50 9.63
C ARG A 11 -1.11 20.78 10.26
N ALA A 12 -2.30 21.02 9.72
CA ALA A 12 -3.53 20.33 10.14
C ALA A 12 -3.58 18.86 9.67
N VAL A 13 -2.54 18.09 9.94
CA VAL A 13 -2.36 16.70 9.50
C VAL A 13 -1.93 15.84 10.68
N ARG A 14 -2.59 14.68 10.86
CA ARG A 14 -2.16 13.64 11.81
C ARG A 14 -1.81 12.39 11.04
N SER A 15 -0.58 11.90 11.25
CA SER A 15 -0.11 10.67 10.63
C SER A 15 -0.10 9.52 11.63
N VAL A 16 -0.83 8.45 11.33
CA VAL A 16 -0.88 7.21 12.13
C VAL A 16 -0.47 6.01 11.28
N PHE A 17 0.00 4.95 11.94
CA PHE A 17 0.24 3.66 11.32
C PHE A 17 -0.70 2.64 11.96
N ILE A 18 -1.48 1.90 11.16
CA ILE A 18 -2.35 0.85 11.67
C ILE A 18 -1.65 -0.49 11.45
N TYR A 19 -1.30 -1.17 12.52
CA TYR A 19 -0.72 -2.50 12.49
C TYR A 19 -1.83 -3.54 12.36
N THR A 20 -1.92 -4.15 11.18
CA THR A 20 -2.96 -5.10 10.79
C THR A 20 -2.44 -6.54 10.93
N ARG A 21 -2.69 -7.40 9.93
CA ARG A 21 -2.20 -8.79 9.88
C ARG A 21 -0.83 -8.84 9.22
N GLU A 22 -0.06 -9.87 9.52
CA GLU A 22 1.21 -10.10 8.82
C GLU A 22 0.97 -10.29 7.32
N ALA A 23 1.71 -9.51 6.52
CA ALA A 23 1.64 -9.59 5.06
C ALA A 23 2.15 -10.95 4.54
N HIS A 24 3.21 -11.44 5.17
CA HIS A 24 3.89 -12.69 4.85
C HIS A 24 4.19 -13.41 6.16
N PRO A 25 3.20 -14.08 6.77
CA PRO A 25 3.41 -14.76 8.03
C PRO A 25 4.43 -15.88 7.86
N GLY A 26 5.41 -15.93 8.76
CA GLY A 26 6.46 -16.93 8.81
C GLY A 26 6.71 -17.40 10.24
N GLU A 27 7.75 -18.20 10.42
CA GLU A 27 8.11 -18.78 11.73
C GLU A 27 8.35 -17.71 12.79
N ASN A 28 8.96 -16.57 12.41
CA ASN A 28 9.30 -15.49 13.35
C ASN A 28 8.10 -14.57 13.62
N TYR A 29 7.22 -14.39 12.64
CA TYR A 29 6.00 -13.59 12.75
C TYR A 29 4.81 -14.37 12.19
N ARG A 30 4.23 -15.23 13.02
CA ARG A 30 3.05 -16.02 12.65
C ARG A 30 1.80 -15.14 12.54
N HIS A 31 0.77 -15.67 11.88
CA HIS A 31 -0.58 -15.12 11.98
C HIS A 31 -0.99 -15.04 13.46
N HIS A 32 -1.64 -13.94 13.84
CA HIS A 32 -1.99 -13.69 15.23
C HIS A 32 -3.20 -14.54 15.64
N ARG A 33 -3.11 -15.24 16.77
CA ARG A 33 -4.22 -15.99 17.40
C ARG A 33 -4.72 -15.34 18.69
N SER A 34 -4.03 -14.29 19.14
CA SER A 34 -4.45 -13.46 20.26
C SER A 34 -3.93 -12.03 20.11
N MET A 35 -4.53 -11.08 20.83
CA MET A 35 -4.04 -9.70 20.88
C MET A 35 -2.64 -9.60 21.51
N GLU A 36 -2.25 -10.56 22.35
CA GLU A 36 -0.91 -10.56 22.96
C GLU A 36 0.17 -10.95 21.96
N GLU A 37 -0.09 -11.95 21.11
CA GLU A 37 0.79 -12.27 19.99
C GLU A 37 0.91 -11.08 19.02
N LYS A 38 -0.22 -10.42 18.70
CA LYS A 38 -0.23 -9.23 17.85
C LYS A 38 0.58 -8.08 18.44
N ARG A 39 0.46 -7.82 19.75
CA ARG A 39 1.26 -6.80 20.46
C ARG A 39 2.74 -7.12 20.39
N ARG A 40 3.13 -8.38 20.63
CA ARG A 40 4.53 -8.81 20.55
C ARG A 40 5.10 -8.56 19.15
N ASN A 41 4.39 -8.98 18.10
CA ASN A 41 4.84 -8.75 16.73
C ASN A 41 4.90 -7.25 16.39
N ALA A 42 3.91 -6.46 16.84
CA ALA A 42 3.91 -5.00 16.64
C ALA A 42 5.10 -4.29 17.33
N ARG A 43 5.52 -4.76 18.51
CA ARG A 43 6.72 -4.26 19.19
C ARG A 43 7.99 -4.61 18.40
N ALA A 44 8.12 -5.87 17.96
CA ALA A 44 9.24 -6.27 17.11
C ALA A 44 9.28 -5.46 15.80
N PHE A 45 8.10 -5.20 15.20
CA PHE A 45 7.97 -4.32 14.06
C PHE A 45 8.47 -2.92 14.36
N LEU A 46 8.05 -2.31 15.46
CA LEU A 46 8.53 -0.99 15.89
C LEU A 46 10.06 -0.97 16.03
N GLU A 47 10.64 -2.00 16.65
CA GLU A 47 12.08 -2.11 16.87
C GLU A 47 12.89 -2.16 15.58
N HIS A 48 12.46 -2.95 14.58
CA HIS A 48 13.21 -3.07 13.33
C HIS A 48 12.85 -2.01 12.28
N SER A 49 11.61 -1.50 12.28
CA SER A 49 11.13 -0.53 11.29
C SER A 49 11.37 0.93 11.69
N LYS A 50 11.61 1.17 12.99
CA LYS A 50 11.87 2.51 13.56
C LYS A 50 10.77 3.52 13.23
N VAL A 51 9.52 3.06 13.16
CA VAL A 51 8.35 3.94 13.00
C VAL A 51 8.25 4.86 14.22
N ARG A 52 8.15 6.17 13.98
CA ARG A 52 8.00 7.19 15.01
C ARG A 52 6.55 7.66 15.14
N ARG A 53 5.78 7.56 14.06
CA ARG A 53 4.33 7.80 14.08
C ARG A 53 3.63 6.91 15.10
N GLN A 54 2.50 7.37 15.64
CA GLN A 54 1.66 6.56 16.50
C GLN A 54 1.23 5.28 15.77
N ILE A 55 1.47 4.13 16.42
CA ILE A 55 0.99 2.83 15.97
C ILE A 55 -0.32 2.51 16.70
N LEU A 56 -1.36 2.26 15.92
CA LEU A 56 -2.63 1.70 16.39
C LEU A 56 -2.67 0.23 16.02
N LEU A 57 -3.17 -0.62 16.91
CA LEU A 57 -3.39 -2.03 16.61
C LEU A 57 -4.81 -2.19 16.10
N ASP A 58 -4.96 -2.82 14.94
CA ASP A 58 -6.26 -3.34 14.53
C ASP A 58 -6.67 -4.49 15.47
N ASP A 59 -7.97 -4.82 15.52
CA ASP A 59 -8.43 -5.94 16.32
C ASP A 59 -7.89 -7.28 15.79
N LEU A 60 -8.07 -8.35 16.58
CA LEU A 60 -7.60 -9.68 16.20
C LEU A 60 -8.25 -10.15 14.90
N GLU A 61 -9.52 -9.79 14.73
CA GLU A 61 -10.32 -10.14 13.57
C GLU A 61 -9.94 -9.32 12.33
N GLY A 62 -9.11 -8.29 12.41
CA GLY A 62 -8.73 -7.45 11.29
C GLY A 62 -9.89 -6.59 10.74
N ALA A 63 -10.75 -6.05 11.59
CA ALA A 63 -11.89 -5.23 11.17
C ALA A 63 -11.47 -4.00 10.36
N ALA A 64 -10.42 -3.28 10.79
CA ALA A 64 -9.90 -2.17 10.01
C ALA A 64 -9.24 -2.69 8.72
N HIS A 65 -8.45 -3.75 8.77
CA HIS A 65 -7.80 -4.32 7.59
C HIS A 65 -8.81 -4.70 6.50
N ARG A 66 -9.93 -5.33 6.89
CA ARG A 66 -11.06 -5.64 5.99
C ARG A 66 -11.71 -4.38 5.43
N SER A 67 -12.04 -3.42 6.29
CA SER A 67 -12.77 -2.21 5.89
C SER A 67 -11.95 -1.32 4.95
N TYR A 68 -10.62 -1.37 5.05
CA TYR A 68 -9.71 -0.49 4.31
C TYR A 68 -8.97 -1.16 3.15
N GLY A 69 -9.31 -2.41 2.79
CA GLY A 69 -8.95 -3.02 1.49
C GLY A 69 -8.00 -4.22 1.50
N LEU A 70 -7.65 -4.77 2.67
CA LEU A 70 -6.92 -6.04 2.85
C LEU A 70 -5.48 -6.13 2.33
N LEU A 71 -4.96 -5.12 1.63
CA LEU A 71 -3.56 -5.11 1.21
C LEU A 71 -2.63 -4.65 2.35
N PRO A 72 -1.37 -5.13 2.40
CA PRO A 72 -0.53 -4.99 3.59
C PRO A 72 0.11 -3.61 3.78
N ASN A 73 0.13 -2.74 2.77
CA ASN A 73 0.78 -1.42 2.84
C ASN A 73 -0.02 -0.34 2.10
N MET A 74 -1.32 -0.30 2.35
CA MET A 74 -2.22 0.73 1.82
C MET A 74 -2.05 2.06 2.55
N THR A 75 -2.32 3.16 1.85
CA THR A 75 -2.41 4.49 2.46
C THR A 75 -3.75 5.14 2.14
N TRP A 76 -4.30 5.84 3.13
CA TRP A 76 -5.50 6.64 3.04
C TRP A 76 -5.25 8.04 3.58
N ILE A 77 -5.80 9.06 2.93
CA ILE A 77 -5.94 10.41 3.49
C ILE A 77 -7.44 10.65 3.69
N ILE A 78 -7.82 10.86 4.95
CA ILE A 78 -9.22 11.03 5.35
C ILE A 78 -9.36 12.42 5.96
N GLY A 79 -10.24 13.23 5.37
CA GLY A 79 -10.58 14.56 5.85
C GLY A 79 -11.58 14.54 7.00
N ARG A 80 -11.87 15.73 7.54
CA ARG A 80 -12.94 15.88 8.54
C ARG A 80 -14.28 15.43 7.95
N GLY A 81 -15.11 14.76 8.76
CA GLY A 81 -16.39 14.19 8.31
C GLY A 81 -16.26 12.88 7.54
N GLY A 82 -15.07 12.29 7.45
CA GLY A 82 -14.87 10.97 6.82
C GLY A 82 -14.69 11.00 5.30
N LEU A 83 -14.55 12.18 4.69
CA LEU A 83 -14.30 12.30 3.26
C LEU A 83 -12.93 11.71 2.90
N ILE A 84 -12.89 10.78 1.95
CA ILE A 84 -11.65 10.18 1.47
C ILE A 84 -11.06 11.09 0.39
N HIS A 85 -9.90 11.68 0.68
CA HIS A 85 -9.17 12.51 -0.28
C HIS A 85 -8.17 11.72 -1.11
N TYR A 86 -7.66 10.61 -0.57
CA TYR A 86 -6.72 9.75 -1.26
C TYR A 86 -6.84 8.33 -0.72
N LYS A 87 -6.76 7.37 -1.63
CA LYS A 87 -6.68 5.94 -1.34
C LYS A 87 -5.69 5.34 -2.32
N SER A 88 -4.76 4.54 -1.81
CA SER A 88 -3.88 3.73 -2.65
C SER A 88 -3.71 2.32 -2.11
N ALA A 89 -3.71 1.36 -3.04
CA ALA A 89 -3.39 -0.04 -2.80
C ALA A 89 -1.95 -0.24 -2.27
N TRP A 90 -1.04 0.66 -2.63
CA TRP A 90 0.36 0.63 -2.22
C TRP A 90 0.87 2.02 -1.89
N THR A 91 1.60 2.12 -0.78
CA THR A 91 2.13 3.41 -0.31
C THR A 91 3.29 3.89 -1.20
N SER A 92 3.09 5.02 -1.87
CA SER A 92 4.13 5.85 -2.49
C SER A 92 4.28 7.14 -1.69
N ALA A 93 5.49 7.45 -1.20
CA ALA A 93 5.69 8.67 -0.43
C ALA A 93 5.51 9.93 -1.28
N ALA A 94 5.81 9.87 -2.58
CA ALA A 94 5.63 10.97 -3.51
C ALA A 94 4.13 11.24 -3.76
N ASP A 95 3.35 10.19 -4.04
CA ASP A 95 1.91 10.32 -4.29
C ASP A 95 1.15 10.81 -3.06
N VAL A 96 1.57 10.38 -1.86
CA VAL A 96 0.97 10.86 -0.62
C VAL A 96 1.31 12.33 -0.39
N ALA A 97 2.53 12.77 -0.71
CA ALA A 97 2.91 14.18 -0.61
C ALA A 97 2.09 15.04 -1.58
N ASP A 98 1.99 14.63 -2.85
CA ASP A 98 1.21 15.29 -3.89
C ASP A 98 -0.27 15.43 -3.47
N ALA A 99 -0.87 14.33 -3.02
CA ALA A 99 -2.25 14.33 -2.55
C ALA A 99 -2.44 15.20 -1.29
N LEU A 100 -1.50 15.17 -0.32
CA LEU A 100 -1.58 16.01 0.88
C LEU A 100 -1.51 17.50 0.52
N GLU A 101 -0.61 17.92 -0.36
CA GLU A 101 -0.54 19.32 -0.78
C GLU A 101 -1.82 19.76 -1.48
N GLY A 102 -2.35 18.94 -2.40
CA GLY A 102 -3.63 19.25 -3.06
C GLY A 102 -4.78 19.40 -2.06
N VAL A 103 -4.85 18.56 -1.04
CA VAL A 103 -5.87 18.66 0.03
C VAL A 103 -5.69 19.92 0.87
N LEU A 104 -4.45 20.25 1.23
CA LEU A 104 -4.16 21.41 2.08
C LEU A 104 -4.40 22.72 1.32
N ASP A 105 -4.07 22.77 0.04
CA ASP A 105 -4.39 23.89 -0.84
C ASP A 105 -5.90 24.04 -1.02
N PHE A 106 -6.62 22.94 -1.23
CA PHE A 106 -8.09 22.93 -1.28
C PHE A 106 -8.69 23.47 0.02
N GLN A 107 -8.22 23.03 1.18
CA GLN A 107 -8.73 23.51 2.45
C GLN A 107 -8.47 25.01 2.66
N ALA A 108 -7.33 25.53 2.21
CA ALA A 108 -6.99 26.94 2.36
C ALA A 108 -7.71 27.84 1.36
N ASN A 109 -7.93 27.38 0.13
CA ASN A 109 -8.28 28.26 -0.99
C ASN A 109 -9.61 27.93 -1.69
N ARG A 110 -10.35 26.90 -1.28
CA ARG A 110 -11.59 26.48 -1.98
C ARG A 110 -12.57 27.63 -2.24
N ALA A 111 -12.86 28.45 -1.23
CA ALA A 111 -13.83 29.54 -1.35
C ALA A 111 -13.35 30.63 -2.32
N LYS A 112 -12.05 30.95 -2.28
CA LYS A 112 -11.40 31.92 -3.17
C LYS A 112 -11.39 31.43 -4.62
N ASN A 113 -11.10 30.15 -4.82
CA ASN A 113 -10.89 29.57 -6.15
C ASN A 113 -12.17 28.94 -6.74
N GLN A 114 -13.29 28.96 -6.02
CA GLN A 114 -14.57 28.39 -6.42
C GLN A 114 -14.46 26.92 -6.88
N TRP A 115 -13.60 26.14 -6.22
CA TRP A 115 -13.35 24.75 -6.61
C TRP A 115 -14.53 23.82 -6.34
N ALA A 116 -14.88 23.03 -7.35
CA ALA A 116 -15.84 21.95 -7.26
C ALA A 116 -15.14 20.64 -6.88
N LEU A 117 -15.77 19.86 -5.99
CA LEU A 117 -15.32 18.51 -5.66
C LEU A 117 -15.72 17.55 -6.78
N PHE A 118 -14.77 16.75 -7.26
CA PHE A 118 -15.03 15.61 -8.14
C PHE A 118 -14.17 14.42 -7.72
N TYR A 119 -14.51 13.25 -8.26
CA TYR A 119 -13.81 11.99 -7.99
C TYR A 119 -13.22 11.43 -9.28
N SER A 120 -12.02 10.86 -9.19
CA SER A 120 -11.37 10.15 -10.29
C SER A 120 -10.60 8.93 -9.78
N GLU A 121 -10.59 7.86 -10.57
CA GLU A 121 -9.72 6.70 -10.38
C GLU A 121 -8.68 6.66 -11.50
N ARG A 122 -7.43 6.33 -11.15
CA ARG A 122 -6.34 6.19 -12.10
C ARG A 122 -5.40 5.07 -11.67
N THR A 123 -4.81 4.39 -12.65
CA THR A 123 -3.69 3.48 -12.41
C THR A 123 -2.41 4.28 -12.20
N ALA A 124 -1.53 3.78 -11.35
CA ALA A 124 -0.22 4.35 -11.08
C ALA A 124 0.84 3.24 -11.04
N TRP A 125 2.09 3.62 -11.29
CA TRP A 125 3.22 2.69 -11.34
C TRP A 125 4.36 3.22 -10.48
N SER A 126 5.03 2.32 -9.78
CA SER A 126 6.20 2.65 -8.96
C SER A 126 7.22 1.53 -9.06
N THR A 127 8.50 1.88 -8.96
CA THR A 127 9.55 0.88 -8.75
C THR A 127 9.40 0.25 -7.37
N ARG A 128 9.73 -1.04 -7.26
CA ARG A 128 9.79 -1.75 -5.98
C ARG A 128 11.23 -2.07 -5.67
N ASP A 129 11.66 -1.69 -4.47
CA ASP A 129 12.92 -2.14 -3.91
C ASP A 129 12.81 -3.63 -3.56
N GLN A 130 13.28 -4.49 -4.48
CA GLN A 130 13.19 -5.94 -4.33
C GLN A 130 14.13 -6.47 -3.25
N ALA A 131 15.28 -5.83 -3.03
CA ALA A 131 16.22 -6.23 -1.99
C ALA A 131 15.59 -6.02 -0.61
N ARG A 132 15.07 -4.82 -0.35
CA ARG A 132 14.37 -4.51 0.91
C ARG A 132 13.12 -5.35 1.12
N PHE A 133 12.39 -5.65 0.04
CA PHE A 133 11.25 -6.56 0.14
C PHE A 133 11.69 -7.97 0.55
N HIS A 134 12.73 -8.51 -0.07
CA HIS A 134 13.26 -9.83 0.24
C HIS A 134 13.82 -9.91 1.67
N GLU A 135 14.51 -8.87 2.14
CA GLU A 135 14.92 -8.75 3.55
C GLU A 135 13.73 -8.89 4.51
N GLY A 136 12.57 -8.34 4.14
CA GLY A 136 11.33 -8.49 4.90
C GLY A 136 10.85 -9.94 4.98
N LEU A 137 10.91 -10.68 3.88
CA LEU A 137 10.57 -12.11 3.84
C LEU A 137 11.52 -12.94 4.70
N VAL A 138 12.83 -12.72 4.56
CA VAL A 138 13.86 -13.41 5.36
C VAL A 138 13.65 -13.14 6.86
N ARG A 139 13.32 -11.90 7.23
CA ARG A 139 13.02 -11.56 8.62
C ARG A 139 11.80 -12.30 9.15
N ALA A 140 10.78 -12.53 8.32
CA ALA A 140 9.58 -13.27 8.70
C ALA A 140 9.84 -14.78 8.86
N GLY A 141 10.78 -15.32 8.11
CA GLY A 141 11.29 -16.69 8.27
C GLY A 141 11.37 -17.47 6.95
N PRO A 142 12.03 -18.64 6.94
CA PRO A 142 12.19 -19.47 5.75
C PRO A 142 10.88 -19.81 5.04
N GLN A 143 9.79 -20.02 5.79
CA GLN A 143 8.48 -20.28 5.20
C GLN A 143 8.00 -19.10 4.34
N ALA A 144 8.15 -17.86 4.81
CA ALA A 144 7.68 -16.68 4.09
C ALA A 144 8.41 -16.51 2.74
N VAL A 145 9.72 -16.83 2.70
CA VAL A 145 10.50 -16.87 1.46
C VAL A 145 9.96 -17.95 0.53
N ALA A 146 9.80 -19.18 1.03
CA ALA A 146 9.32 -20.31 0.23
C ALA A 146 7.89 -20.11 -0.31
N ASP A 147 7.00 -19.51 0.48
CA ASP A 147 5.64 -19.14 0.07
C ASP A 147 5.67 -18.14 -1.10
N TYR A 148 6.52 -17.12 -1.02
CA TYR A 148 6.66 -16.13 -2.09
C TYR A 148 7.27 -16.74 -3.37
N GLU A 149 8.26 -17.61 -3.25
CA GLU A 149 8.82 -18.33 -4.40
C GLU A 149 7.81 -19.23 -5.09
N ARG A 150 6.97 -19.93 -4.32
CA ARG A 150 5.85 -20.73 -4.87
C ARG A 150 4.87 -19.85 -5.64
N MET A 151 4.51 -18.69 -5.09
CA MET A 151 3.63 -17.72 -5.75
C MET A 151 4.22 -17.26 -7.09
N LEU A 152 5.52 -16.94 -7.15
CA LEU A 152 6.18 -16.52 -8.39
C LEU A 152 6.22 -17.63 -9.45
N LYS A 153 6.46 -18.88 -9.04
CA LYS A 153 6.43 -20.03 -9.97
C LYS A 153 5.02 -20.27 -10.52
N GLY A 154 3.98 -20.04 -9.72
CA GLY A 154 2.58 -20.21 -10.12
C GLY A 154 2.02 -19.07 -10.98
N SER A 155 2.58 -17.86 -10.91
CA SER A 155 1.99 -16.70 -11.61
C SER A 155 2.27 -16.67 -13.12
N GLY A 156 3.15 -17.54 -13.64
CA GLY A 156 3.40 -17.73 -15.07
C GLY A 156 3.75 -16.46 -15.85
N THR A 157 4.05 -15.36 -15.16
CA THR A 157 4.14 -14.03 -15.77
C THR A 157 5.52 -13.90 -16.39
N SER A 158 5.58 -13.95 -17.72
CA SER A 158 6.79 -13.60 -18.45
C SER A 158 7.22 -12.18 -18.08
N ARG A 159 8.47 -12.03 -17.62
CA ARG A 159 9.10 -10.72 -17.36
C ARG A 159 9.72 -10.11 -18.61
N ASN A 160 9.53 -10.72 -19.78
CA ASN A 160 10.05 -10.18 -21.02
C ASN A 160 9.37 -8.85 -21.32
N ALA A 161 10.16 -7.89 -21.83
CA ALA A 161 9.59 -6.67 -22.36
C ALA A 161 8.56 -7.04 -23.45
N PRO A 162 7.37 -6.42 -23.46
CA PRO A 162 6.44 -6.64 -24.55
C PRO A 162 7.05 -6.14 -25.87
N SER A 163 6.59 -6.70 -26.99
CA SER A 163 6.90 -6.18 -28.33
C SER A 163 6.54 -4.68 -28.41
N PRO A 164 7.25 -3.84 -29.19
CA PRO A 164 6.89 -2.44 -29.40
C PRO A 164 5.41 -2.23 -29.79
N ASP A 165 4.82 -3.21 -30.47
CA ASP A 165 3.43 -3.17 -30.97
C ASP A 165 2.40 -3.70 -29.95
N ILE A 166 2.84 -4.23 -28.82
CA ILE A 166 1.99 -4.80 -27.78
C ILE A 166 2.16 -3.98 -26.50
N GLY A 167 1.10 -3.31 -26.05
CA GLY A 167 1.08 -2.67 -24.74
C GLY A 167 1.31 -3.70 -23.62
N PRO A 168 1.89 -3.32 -22.47
CA PRO A 168 2.06 -4.25 -21.36
C PRO A 168 0.71 -4.85 -20.95
N ARG A 169 0.64 -6.19 -20.87
CA ARG A 169 -0.54 -6.89 -20.36
C ARG A 169 -0.70 -6.58 -18.87
N VAL A 170 -1.58 -5.62 -18.56
CA VAL A 170 -1.99 -5.35 -17.19
C VAL A 170 -3.08 -6.36 -16.81
N PRO A 171 -3.03 -6.99 -15.64
CA PRO A 171 -4.13 -7.82 -15.16
C PRO A 171 -5.47 -7.07 -15.24
N GLY A 172 -6.43 -7.59 -16.00
CA GLY A 172 -7.73 -6.95 -16.25
C GLY A 172 -7.83 -6.17 -17.57
N ASN A 173 -6.73 -5.99 -18.31
CA ASN A 173 -6.77 -5.48 -19.68
C ASN A 173 -6.76 -6.66 -20.68
N PHE A 174 -7.87 -6.86 -21.38
CA PHE A 174 -8.09 -8.02 -22.27
C PHE A 174 -7.77 -7.73 -23.73
N TYR A 175 -7.11 -6.61 -24.04
CA TYR A 175 -6.78 -6.28 -25.42
C TYR A 175 -5.88 -7.36 -26.02
N ARG A 176 -6.41 -8.04 -27.04
CA ARG A 176 -5.67 -8.92 -27.94
C ARG A 176 -5.45 -8.13 -29.22
N THR A 177 -4.27 -8.21 -29.81
CA THR A 177 -4.05 -7.63 -31.14
C THR A 177 -4.87 -8.40 -32.18
N GLU A 178 -5.08 -7.81 -33.37
CA GLU A 178 -5.77 -8.50 -34.49
C GLU A 178 -5.07 -9.81 -34.89
N GLU A 179 -3.74 -9.86 -34.76
CA GLU A 179 -2.95 -11.09 -34.95
C GLU A 179 -3.24 -12.16 -33.89
N GLU A 180 -3.59 -11.76 -32.66
CA GLU A 180 -3.92 -12.65 -31.54
C GLU A 180 -5.41 -13.03 -31.48
N SER A 181 -6.31 -12.26 -32.10
CA SER A 181 -7.76 -12.56 -32.15
C SER A 181 -8.12 -13.57 -33.24
N GLY A 182 -7.23 -13.81 -34.21
CA GLY A 182 -7.46 -14.77 -35.29
C GLY A 182 -8.53 -14.33 -36.29
N GLU A 183 -8.96 -13.06 -36.23
CA GLU A 183 -9.88 -12.46 -37.20
C GLU A 183 -9.05 -11.87 -38.35
N ARG A 184 -8.93 -12.64 -39.45
CA ARG A 184 -8.58 -12.13 -40.78
C ARG A 184 -9.83 -12.09 -41.65
#